data_AF-A0AAQ0RVQ8-F1
#
_entry.id   AF-A0AAQ0RVQ8-F1
#
_cell.length_a   1.000
_cell.length_b   1.000
_cell.length_c   1.000
_cell.angle_alpha   90.00
_cell.angle_beta   90.00
_cell.angle_gamma   90.00
#
_symmetry.space_group_name_H-M   'P 1'
#
loop_
_entity.id
_entity.type
_entity.pdbx_description
1 polymer ?
#
loop_
_entity_poly.entity_id
_entity_poly.type
_entity_poly.pdbx_seq_one_letter_code
_entity_poly.pdbx_strand_id
1 'polypeptide(L)'
;MFNTEWVLARKKNKNGNDAERLHKGWKVVGLARLPIDKDLWVVTCVKHISNTLDRPEKDNGTDYYVGYEDEELTEYHKFCGRVIVRYHKNQGEAQPIYNAETLLNKLPVEKVLPPKDSLQ
;
A
#
# COMPACT_ATOMS: atom_id res chain seq x y z
N MET A 1 14.85 -0.96 9.30
CA MET A 1 13.42 -0.68 9.57
C MET A 1 12.90 0.12 8.39
N PHE A 2 12.03 -0.46 7.55
CA PHE A 2 11.44 0.28 6.42
C PHE A 2 10.40 1.23 6.98
N ASN A 3 10.52 2.52 6.70
CA ASN A 3 9.59 3.53 7.17
C ASN A 3 8.25 3.37 6.44
N THR A 4 7.26 2.75 7.08
CA THR A 4 5.93 2.46 6.53
C THR A 4 4.97 3.64 6.64
N GLU A 5 5.31 4.68 7.42
CA GLU A 5 4.44 5.83 7.67
C GLU A 5 4.28 6.74 6.44
N TRP A 6 5.32 6.84 5.60
CA TRP A 6 5.31 7.71 4.40
C TRP A 6 4.51 7.14 3.24
N VAL A 7 4.15 5.85 3.30
CA VAL A 7 3.57 5.11 2.17
C VAL A 7 2.11 5.50 1.91
N LEU A 8 1.43 6.11 2.89
CA LEU A 8 0.01 6.44 2.79
C LEU A 8 -0.27 7.86 2.27
N ALA A 9 0.73 8.74 2.15
CA ALA A 9 0.50 10.09 1.63
C ALA A 9 0.21 10.08 0.11
N ARG A 10 -0.97 10.57 -0.31
CA ARG A 10 -1.41 10.53 -1.72
C ARG A 10 -1.43 11.89 -2.41
N LYS A 11 -0.95 11.95 -3.66
CA LYS A 11 -0.98 13.15 -4.51
C LYS A 11 -2.32 13.31 -5.25
N LYS A 12 -3.01 14.44 -5.04
CA LYS A 12 -4.20 14.84 -5.83
C LYS A 12 -3.87 14.94 -7.32
N ASN A 13 -4.82 14.63 -8.19
CA ASN A 13 -4.65 14.85 -9.63
C ASN A 13 -4.75 16.36 -9.96
N LYS A 14 -4.40 16.74 -11.20
CA LYS A 14 -4.38 18.16 -11.65
C LYS A 14 -5.75 18.87 -11.54
N ASN A 15 -6.83 18.13 -11.40
CA ASN A 15 -8.19 18.67 -11.32
C ASN A 15 -8.65 18.86 -9.85
N GLY A 16 -7.75 18.72 -8.87
CA GLY A 16 -8.08 18.83 -7.44
C GLY A 16 -8.83 17.62 -6.87
N ASN A 17 -9.19 16.66 -7.73
CA ASN A 17 -9.86 15.42 -7.34
C ASN A 17 -8.81 14.39 -6.92
N ASP A 18 -9.04 13.75 -5.78
CA ASP A 18 -8.34 12.53 -5.44
C ASP A 18 -8.90 11.41 -6.30
N ALA A 19 -8.08 10.83 -7.19
CA ALA A 19 -8.54 9.74 -8.06
C ALA A 19 -8.98 8.51 -7.24
N GLU A 20 -8.41 8.32 -6.04
CA GLU A 20 -8.75 7.25 -5.12
C GLU A 20 -8.46 7.69 -3.68
N ARG A 21 -9.45 8.29 -2.99
CA ARG A 21 -9.37 8.44 -1.53
C ARG A 21 -9.46 7.07 -0.90
N LEU A 22 -8.56 6.77 0.04
CA LEU A 22 -8.82 5.68 0.97
C LEU A 22 -9.85 6.19 1.98
N HIS A 23 -10.77 5.34 2.39
CA HIS A 23 -11.82 5.73 3.32
C HIS A 23 -11.61 5.03 4.65
N LYS A 24 -12.04 5.69 5.73
CA LYS A 24 -12.17 5.06 7.04
C LYS A 24 -12.97 3.76 6.92
N GLY A 25 -12.50 2.71 7.57
CA GLY A 25 -13.09 1.37 7.49
C GLY A 25 -12.46 0.47 6.44
N TRP A 26 -11.70 1.01 5.49
CA TRP A 26 -11.11 0.20 4.42
C TRP A 26 -9.92 -0.60 4.91
N LYS A 27 -9.80 -1.82 4.39
CA LYS A 27 -8.56 -2.59 4.47
C LYS A 27 -7.69 -2.26 3.27
N VAL A 28 -6.41 -2.09 3.50
CA VAL A 28 -5.43 -1.78 2.46
C VAL A 28 -4.25 -2.75 2.51
N VAL A 29 -3.65 -2.99 1.35
CA VAL A 29 -2.46 -3.83 1.19
C VAL A 29 -1.33 -3.02 0.59
N GLY A 30 -0.15 -3.13 1.21
CA GLY A 30 1.10 -2.59 0.69
C GLY A 30 1.81 -3.61 -0.20
N LEU A 31 2.23 -3.15 -1.37
CA LEU A 31 3.04 -3.92 -2.31
C LEU A 31 4.33 -3.14 -2.63
N ALA A 32 5.47 -3.82 -2.53
CA ALA A 32 6.76 -3.29 -2.98
C ALA A 32 7.24 -4.09 -4.21
N ARG A 33 7.56 -3.39 -5.29
CA ARG A 33 8.02 -4.02 -6.53
C ARG A 33 9.41 -4.59 -6.35
N LEU A 34 9.63 -5.81 -6.82
CA LEU A 34 10.94 -6.42 -6.84
C LEU A 34 11.75 -5.89 -8.04
N PRO A 35 13.08 -5.69 -7.89
CA PRO A 35 13.91 -5.18 -8.99
C PRO A 35 14.16 -6.23 -10.09
N ILE A 36 13.95 -7.51 -9.79
CA ILE A 36 14.22 -8.63 -10.69
C ILE A 36 13.19 -8.78 -11.81
N ASP A 37 11.95 -8.32 -11.57
CA ASP A 37 10.86 -8.40 -12.53
C ASP A 37 9.84 -7.30 -12.19
N LYS A 38 9.44 -6.54 -13.21
CA LYS A 38 8.50 -5.41 -13.08
C LYS A 38 7.11 -5.83 -12.60
N ASP A 39 6.75 -7.10 -12.79
CA ASP A 39 5.44 -7.65 -12.46
C ASP A 39 5.47 -8.46 -11.17
N LEU A 40 6.62 -8.59 -10.49
CA LEU A 40 6.72 -9.25 -9.20
C LEU A 40 6.77 -8.24 -8.06
N TRP A 41 5.95 -8.50 -7.05
CA TRP A 41 5.78 -7.61 -5.90
C TRP A 41 5.74 -8.42 -4.62
N VAL A 42 6.28 -7.87 -3.54
CA VAL A 42 6.18 -8.46 -2.20
C VAL A 42 5.10 -7.74 -1.40
N VAL A 43 4.26 -8.50 -0.70
CA VAL A 43 3.31 -7.94 0.27
C VAL A 43 4.09 -7.39 1.44
N THR A 44 3.93 -6.11 1.78
CA THR A 44 4.69 -5.45 2.84
C THR A 44 3.87 -5.18 4.10
N CYS A 45 2.58 -4.91 3.96
CA CYS A 45 1.67 -4.71 5.07
C CYS A 45 0.21 -4.98 4.66
N VAL A 46 -0.63 -5.28 5.64
CA VAL A 46 -2.08 -5.21 5.52
C VAL A 46 -2.59 -4.41 6.71
N LYS A 47 -3.32 -3.33 6.44
CA LYS A 47 -3.71 -2.33 7.44
C LYS A 47 -5.19 -2.00 7.32
N HIS A 48 -5.79 -1.57 8.41
CA HIS A 48 -7.13 -1.00 8.46
C HIS A 48 -7.02 0.52 8.61
N ILE A 49 -7.68 1.28 7.74
CA ILE A 49 -7.72 2.74 7.83
C ILE A 49 -8.67 3.14 8.95
N SER A 50 -8.12 3.58 10.07
CA SER A 50 -8.90 3.99 11.26
C SER A 50 -9.44 5.41 11.09
N ASN A 51 -8.72 6.26 10.37
CA ASN A 51 -9.14 7.64 10.13
C ASN A 51 -8.51 8.23 8.86
N THR A 52 -9.18 9.23 8.30
CA THR A 52 -8.63 10.09 7.25
C THR A 52 -8.20 11.40 7.89
N LEU A 53 -6.94 11.77 7.71
CA LEU A 53 -6.42 13.03 8.23
C LEU A 53 -6.55 14.11 7.15
N ASP A 54 -7.51 15.01 7.36
CA ASP A 54 -7.52 16.28 6.65
C ASP A 54 -6.31 17.09 7.07
N ARG A 55 -5.52 17.55 6.09
CA ARG A 55 -4.34 18.36 6.39
C ARG A 55 -4.79 19.82 6.65
N PRO A 56 -4.19 20.52 7.63
CA PRO A 56 -4.40 21.95 7.76
C PRO A 56 -4.00 22.68 6.47
N GLU A 57 -4.83 23.62 6.02
CA GLU A 57 -4.50 24.56 4.93
C GLU A 57 -3.13 25.19 5.25
N LYS A 58 -2.14 24.99 4.38
CA LYS A 58 -0.95 25.83 4.39
C LYS A 58 -1.09 26.84 3.26
N ASP A 59 -0.92 28.12 3.61
CA ASP A 59 -0.99 29.36 2.80
C ASP A 59 -0.17 29.40 1.49
N ASN A 60 0.42 28.30 1.03
CA ASN A 60 1.35 28.28 -0.10
C ASN A 60 0.75 27.62 -1.37
N GLY A 61 -0.57 27.44 -1.44
CA GLY A 61 -1.27 27.03 -2.68
C GLY A 61 -0.82 25.67 -3.26
N THR A 62 -0.24 24.80 -2.44
CA THR A 62 0.34 23.51 -2.84
C THR A 62 -0.43 22.36 -2.20
N ASP A 63 -1.70 22.20 -2.59
CA ASP A 63 -2.64 21.20 -2.06
C ASP A 63 -2.40 19.80 -2.64
N TYR A 64 -1.55 19.00 -2.00
CA TYR A 64 -1.17 17.74 -2.63
C TYR A 64 -1.08 16.49 -1.75
N TYR A 65 -1.42 16.48 -0.46
CA TYR A 65 -1.28 15.23 0.33
C TYR A 65 -2.40 15.00 1.35
N VAL A 66 -3.08 13.85 1.25
CA VAL A 66 -4.01 13.32 2.27
C VAL A 66 -3.23 12.33 3.15
N GLY A 67 -3.32 12.50 4.47
CA GLY A 67 -2.77 11.56 5.45
C GLY A 67 -3.81 10.57 5.94
N TYR A 68 -3.37 9.46 6.51
CA TYR A 68 -4.26 8.43 7.05
C TYR A 68 -3.70 7.92 8.37
N GLU A 69 -4.58 7.71 9.33
CA GLU A 69 -4.29 6.88 10.50
C GLU A 69 -4.66 5.45 10.16
N ASP A 70 -3.86 4.51 10.65
CA ASP A 70 -4.03 3.12 10.33
C ASP A 70 -3.66 2.20 11.50
N GLU A 71 -4.20 0.99 11.45
CA GLU A 71 -3.91 -0.09 12.38
C GLU A 71 -3.43 -1.30 11.58
N GLU A 72 -2.30 -1.90 11.97
CA GLU A 72 -1.82 -3.13 11.35
C GLU A 72 -2.72 -4.32 11.71
N LEU A 73 -3.10 -5.09 10.68
CA LEU A 73 -3.86 -6.33 10.85
C LEU A 73 -2.88 -7.48 11.11
N THR A 74 -2.59 -7.69 12.40
CA THR A 74 -1.54 -8.61 12.89
C THR A 74 -1.67 -10.04 12.38
N GLU A 75 -2.87 -10.51 12.04
CA GLU A 75 -3.13 -11.83 11.47
C GLU A 75 -2.44 -12.06 10.12
N TYR A 76 -2.10 -10.96 9.41
CA TYR A 76 -1.39 -11.01 8.13
C TYR A 76 0.13 -10.84 8.24
N HIS A 77 0.68 -10.58 9.43
CA HIS A 77 2.12 -10.34 9.61
C HIS A 77 2.98 -11.48 9.09
N LYS A 78 2.52 -12.73 9.24
CA LYS A 78 3.22 -13.93 8.75
C LYS A 78 3.46 -13.96 7.24
N PHE A 79 2.70 -13.17 6.48
CA PHE A 79 2.81 -13.06 5.02
C PHE A 79 3.67 -11.86 4.57
N CYS A 80 3.73 -10.81 5.39
CA CYS A 80 4.44 -9.58 5.08
C CYS A 80 5.95 -9.83 4.93
N GLY A 81 6.53 -9.35 3.84
CA GLY A 81 7.92 -9.59 3.46
C GLY A 81 8.22 -10.98 2.90
N ARG A 82 7.20 -11.86 2.81
CA ARG A 82 7.39 -13.28 2.44
C ARG A 82 6.58 -13.71 1.22
N VAL A 83 5.37 -13.19 1.07
CA VAL A 83 4.52 -13.53 -0.06
C VAL A 83 4.86 -12.63 -1.25
N ILE A 84 5.35 -13.27 -2.30
CA ILE A 84 5.58 -12.66 -3.61
C ILE A 84 4.34 -12.96 -4.46
N VAL A 85 3.77 -11.91 -5.03
CA VAL A 85 2.61 -11.95 -5.92
C VAL A 85 2.98 -11.41 -7.29
N ARG A 86 2.22 -11.81 -8.30
CA ARG A 86 2.33 -11.24 -9.64
C ARG A 86 1.26 -10.18 -9.83
N TYR A 87 1.68 -8.96 -10.16
CA TYR A 87 0.81 -7.81 -10.37
C TYR A 87 1.33 -6.97 -11.54
N HIS A 88 0.56 -6.93 -12.63
CA HIS A 88 0.86 -6.08 -13.76
C HIS A 88 0.26 -4.70 -13.55
N LYS A 89 1.13 -3.70 -13.40
CA LYS A 89 0.72 -2.33 -13.13
C LYS A 89 0.37 -1.61 -14.43
N ASN A 90 -0.87 -1.14 -14.55
CA ASN A 90 -1.25 -0.32 -15.71
C ASN A 90 -0.60 1.07 -15.62
N GLN A 91 -0.33 1.69 -16.78
CA GLN A 91 0.20 3.05 -16.83
C GLN A 91 -0.74 4.03 -16.10
N GLY A 92 -0.18 4.80 -15.16
CA GLY A 92 -0.93 5.80 -14.37
C GLY A 92 -1.19 5.39 -12.92
N GLU A 93 -1.04 4.10 -12.57
CA GLU A 93 -1.07 3.69 -11.17
C GLU A 93 0.23 4.16 -10.50
N ALA A 94 0.15 5.16 -9.62
CA ALA A 94 1.31 5.72 -8.95
C ALA A 94 1.69 4.96 -7.66
N GLN A 95 0.91 3.96 -7.25
CA GLN A 95 0.74 3.72 -5.82
C GLN A 95 1.39 2.41 -5.35
N PRO A 96 1.96 2.36 -4.13
CA PRO A 96 2.38 1.13 -3.45
C PRO A 96 1.30 0.58 -2.49
N ILE A 97 0.17 1.28 -2.31
CA ILE A 97 -0.93 0.88 -1.40
C ILE A 97 -2.23 0.79 -2.19
N TYR A 98 -2.94 -0.31 -1.99
CA TYR A 98 -4.15 -0.63 -2.73
C TYR A 98 -5.27 -1.01 -1.76
N ASN A 99 -6.53 -0.80 -2.18
CA ASN A 99 -7.66 -1.36 -1.45
C ASN A 99 -7.55 -2.91 -1.48
N ALA A 100 -7.52 -3.51 -0.29
CA ALA A 100 -7.29 -4.94 -0.13
C ALA A 100 -8.47 -5.76 -0.67
N GLU A 101 -9.70 -5.28 -0.53
CA GLU A 101 -10.90 -6.00 -0.96
C GLU A 101 -10.95 -6.14 -2.48
N THR A 102 -10.52 -5.11 -3.20
CA THR A 102 -10.56 -5.09 -4.67
C THR A 102 -9.37 -5.84 -5.29
N LEU A 103 -8.25 -5.93 -4.58
CA LEU A 103 -6.98 -6.43 -5.11
C LEU A 103 -6.59 -7.82 -4.61
N LEU A 104 -6.74 -8.16 -3.33
CA LEU A 104 -6.18 -9.40 -2.76
C LEU A 104 -6.67 -10.65 -3.49
N ASN A 105 -7.94 -10.71 -3.87
CA ASN A 105 -8.52 -11.85 -4.60
C ASN A 105 -8.04 -11.97 -6.05
N LYS A 106 -7.35 -10.95 -6.57
CA LYS A 106 -6.84 -10.89 -7.95
C LYS A 106 -5.33 -11.05 -8.03
N LEU A 107 -4.65 -11.20 -6.89
CA LEU A 107 -3.19 -11.34 -6.81
C LEU A 107 -2.81 -12.83 -6.77
N PRO A 108 -2.42 -13.42 -7.91
CA PRO A 108 -1.84 -14.76 -7.89
C PRO A 108 -0.55 -14.76 -7.07
N VAL A 109 -0.45 -15.72 -6.15
CA VAL A 109 0.77 -15.95 -5.37
C VAL A 109 1.78 -16.66 -6.25
N GLU A 110 2.91 -16.00 -6.48
CA GLU A 110 4.04 -16.57 -7.24
C GLU A 110 4.89 -17.45 -6.32
N LYS A 111 5.22 -16.96 -5.13
CA LYS A 111 6.11 -17.65 -4.20
C LYS A 111 5.87 -17.22 -2.76
N VAL A 112 5.98 -18.16 -1.83
CA VAL A 112 6.06 -17.88 -0.39
C VAL A 112 7.48 -18.16 0.07
N LEU A 113 8.19 -17.14 0.53
CA LEU A 113 9.52 -17.29 1.08
C LEU A 113 9.47 -18.00 2.44
N PRO A 114 10.49 -18.80 2.78
CA PRO A 114 10.57 -19.43 4.09
C PRO A 114 10.63 -18.37 5.20
N PRO A 115 10.29 -18.73 6.44
CA PRO A 115 10.51 -17.88 7.60
C PRO A 115 11.99 -17.49 7.68
N LYS A 116 12.26 -16.32 8.25
CA LYS A 116 13.62 -15.77 8.37
C LYS A 116 14.58 -16.73 9.11
N ASP A 117 14.04 -17.54 10.02
CA ASP A 117 14.78 -18.49 10.86
C ASP A 117 15.07 -19.83 10.17
N SER A 118 14.62 -20.03 8.93
CA SER A 118 14.79 -21.28 8.17
C SER A 118 15.96 -21.24 7.19
N LEU A 119 16.74 -20.16 7.19
CA LEU A 119 18.01 -20.04 6.47
C LEU A 119 19.15 -20.35 7.48
N GLN A 120 19.31 -21.63 7.80
CA GLN A 120 20.54 -22.15 8.44
C GLN A 120 21.49 -22.68 7.37
#